data_AF-A0A940LDS8-F1
#
_entry.id   AF-A0A940LDS8-F1
#
_cell.length_a   1.000
_cell.length_b   1.000
_cell.length_c   1.000
_cell.angle_alpha   90.00
_cell.angle_beta   90.00
_cell.angle_gamma   90.00
#
_symmetry.space_group_name_H-M   'P 1'
#
loop_
_entity.id
_entity.type
_entity.pdbx_description
1 polymer ?
#
loop_
_entity_poly.entity_id
_entity_poly.type
_entity_poly.pdbx_seq_one_letter_code
_entity_poly.pdbx_strand_id
1 'polypeptide(L)'
;MEQVERIDTVRQYNNSMEVDTLHPLVSVVNFNEIPAVQNFRRYMGIYAVFLKNIKCGDMRYGCQPYDYEDGTLVFVSPGQVYGVDSKGVAVKPSGYGLVFHPDLIKGTHLGKKIKDYTFFSYEVNEALHLSKKERKTIVTCFEKIQEEIEQNIDKHSKTLIVSNVELLLNYCQRFYDRQFITRSNVNSDILGRFEKLLSDYFQSDKALVLGLPSVTYSA
;
A
#
# COMPACT_ATOMS: atom_id res chain seq x y z
N MET A 1 -16.65 -2.67 -21.35
CA MET A 1 -15.63 -1.86 -20.65
C MET A 1 -16.11 -1.72 -19.23
N GLU A 2 -15.40 -2.27 -18.24
CA GLU A 2 -15.76 -2.04 -16.84
C GLU A 2 -15.59 -0.55 -16.51
N GLN A 3 -16.64 0.08 -16.01
CA GLN A 3 -16.68 1.50 -15.71
C GLN A 3 -15.75 1.79 -14.53
N VAL A 4 -14.72 2.61 -14.74
CA VAL A 4 -13.84 3.06 -13.66
C VAL A 4 -14.51 4.23 -12.96
N GLU A 5 -14.91 4.01 -11.70
CA GLU A 5 -15.47 5.07 -10.85
C GLU A 5 -14.35 6.04 -10.45
N ARG A 6 -14.62 7.34 -10.46
CA ARG A 6 -13.62 8.37 -10.14
C ARG A 6 -13.88 8.94 -8.75
N ILE A 7 -12.88 8.84 -7.86
CA ILE A 7 -12.92 9.31 -6.47
C ILE A 7 -11.86 10.40 -6.30
N ASP A 8 -12.25 11.67 -6.37
CA ASP A 8 -11.35 12.82 -6.19
C ASP A 8 -11.47 13.44 -4.78
N THR A 9 -12.48 13.09 -4.00
CA THR A 9 -12.73 13.68 -2.67
C THR A 9 -13.00 12.62 -1.61
N VAL A 10 -12.71 12.96 -0.34
CA VAL A 10 -13.02 12.09 0.81
C VAL A 10 -14.52 11.81 0.90
N ARG A 11 -15.36 12.81 0.63
CA ARG A 11 -16.82 12.63 0.63
C ARG A 11 -17.30 11.61 -0.40
N GLN A 12 -16.75 11.63 -1.62
CA GLN A 12 -17.07 10.62 -2.64
C GLN A 12 -16.67 9.22 -2.17
N TYR A 13 -15.48 9.09 -1.58
CA TYR A 13 -15.04 7.81 -1.02
C TYR A 13 -16.00 7.31 0.08
N ASN A 14 -16.34 8.16 1.05
CA ASN A 14 -17.20 7.79 2.17
C ASN A 14 -18.62 7.41 1.70
N ASN A 15 -19.21 8.17 0.78
CA ASN A 15 -20.49 7.83 0.18
C ASN A 15 -20.45 6.46 -0.52
N SER A 16 -19.35 6.14 -1.22
CA SER A 16 -19.17 4.86 -1.91
C SER A 16 -18.96 3.66 -0.97
N MET A 17 -18.74 3.93 0.32
CA MET A 17 -18.60 2.95 1.40
C MET A 17 -19.78 3.00 2.38
N GLU A 18 -20.81 3.83 2.10
CA GLU A 18 -21.98 4.03 2.96
C GLU A 18 -21.64 4.49 4.39
N VAL A 19 -20.63 5.37 4.52
CA VAL A 19 -20.23 5.95 5.81
C VAL A 19 -20.32 7.47 5.81
N ASP A 20 -20.51 8.04 6.99
CA ASP A 20 -20.60 9.50 7.17
C ASP A 20 -19.24 10.19 6.92
N THR A 21 -19.30 11.45 6.47
CA THR A 21 -18.10 12.28 6.28
C THR A 21 -17.96 13.25 7.44
N LEU A 22 -17.07 12.93 8.38
CA LEU A 22 -16.80 13.78 9.56
C LEU A 22 -15.82 14.91 9.27
N HIS A 23 -14.87 14.70 8.36
CA HIS A 23 -13.88 15.71 7.99
C HIS A 23 -13.70 15.81 6.46
N PRO A 24 -13.60 17.02 5.88
CA PRO A 24 -13.60 17.21 4.42
C PRO A 24 -12.35 16.69 3.70
N LEU A 25 -11.21 16.58 4.39
CA LEU A 25 -9.91 16.24 3.79
C LEU A 25 -9.29 14.93 4.30
N VAL A 26 -9.90 14.25 5.27
CA VAL A 26 -9.41 12.96 5.79
C VAL A 26 -10.58 12.13 6.31
N SER A 27 -10.50 10.81 6.19
CA SER A 27 -11.42 9.88 6.84
C SER A 27 -10.71 8.59 7.19
N VAL A 28 -11.07 8.02 8.33
CA VAL A 28 -10.80 6.61 8.66
C VAL A 28 -12.11 5.84 8.52
N VAL A 29 -12.04 4.63 7.97
CA VAL A 29 -13.18 3.73 7.79
C VAL A 29 -12.83 2.38 8.39
N ASN A 30 -13.66 1.90 9.31
CA ASN A 30 -13.57 0.54 9.81
C ASN A 30 -14.28 -0.40 8.84
N PHE A 31 -13.52 -1.24 8.13
CA PHE A 31 -14.10 -2.13 7.12
C PHE A 31 -14.97 -3.25 7.72
N ASN A 32 -14.89 -3.49 9.04
CA ASN A 32 -15.76 -4.47 9.68
C ASN A 32 -17.23 -4.01 9.77
N GLU A 33 -17.45 -2.69 9.71
CA GLU A 33 -18.74 -2.02 9.89
C GLU A 33 -19.44 -1.71 8.56
N ILE A 34 -18.76 -1.89 7.43
CA ILE A 34 -19.34 -1.65 6.11
C ILE A 34 -19.97 -2.93 5.51
N PRO A 35 -20.96 -2.79 4.60
CA PRO A 35 -21.55 -3.93 3.90
C PRO A 35 -20.54 -4.66 3.01
N ALA A 36 -20.94 -5.85 2.55
CA ALA A 36 -20.15 -6.62 1.60
C ALA A 36 -20.04 -5.86 0.27
N VAL A 37 -18.83 -5.86 -0.30
CA VAL A 37 -18.54 -5.19 -1.57
C VAL A 37 -18.44 -6.20 -2.69
N GLN A 38 -18.87 -5.81 -3.89
CA GLN A 38 -18.70 -6.55 -5.13
C GLN A 38 -17.55 -5.97 -5.96
N ASN A 39 -17.36 -6.50 -7.17
CA ASN A 39 -16.37 -6.01 -8.13
C ASN A 39 -16.45 -4.49 -8.30
N PHE A 40 -15.34 -3.81 -8.06
CA PHE A 40 -15.22 -2.38 -8.35
C PHE A 40 -13.83 -2.03 -8.86
N ARG A 41 -13.77 -0.95 -9.62
CA ARG A 41 -12.52 -0.34 -10.08
C ARG A 41 -12.63 1.17 -9.96
N ARG A 42 -11.70 1.76 -9.24
CA ARG A 42 -11.71 3.17 -8.83
C ARG A 42 -10.42 3.86 -9.22
N TYR A 43 -10.53 4.98 -9.92
CA TYR A 43 -9.47 5.97 -10.02
C TYR A 43 -9.46 6.79 -8.73
N MET A 44 -8.29 6.90 -8.10
CA MET A 44 -8.11 7.61 -6.85
C MET A 44 -7.39 8.94 -7.12
N GLY A 45 -8.07 10.06 -6.92
CA GLY A 45 -7.49 11.42 -6.86
C GLY A 45 -7.01 11.81 -5.46
N ILE A 46 -7.15 10.91 -4.49
CA ILE A 46 -6.75 11.05 -3.08
C ILE A 46 -5.75 9.96 -2.70
N TYR A 47 -5.02 10.17 -1.60
CA TYR A 47 -4.18 9.12 -1.02
C TYR A 47 -5.06 8.12 -0.26
N ALA A 48 -4.64 6.85 -0.26
CA ALA A 48 -5.26 5.82 0.56
C ALA A 48 -4.24 4.86 1.17
N VAL A 49 -4.53 4.41 2.38
CA VAL A 49 -3.81 3.36 3.11
C VAL A 49 -4.84 2.35 3.62
N PHE A 50 -4.76 1.12 3.12
CA PHE A 50 -5.70 0.05 3.48
C PHE A 50 -4.99 -1.06 4.22
N LEU A 51 -5.40 -1.32 5.46
CA LEU A 51 -5.06 -2.53 6.20
C LEU A 51 -6.13 -3.57 5.94
N LYS A 52 -5.74 -4.71 5.38
CA LYS A 52 -6.64 -5.84 5.10
C LYS A 52 -6.37 -7.02 6.02
N ASN A 53 -7.42 -7.51 6.67
CA ASN A 53 -7.38 -8.62 7.63
C ASN A 53 -8.00 -9.93 7.09
N ILE A 54 -8.33 -10.00 5.79
CA ILE A 54 -8.92 -11.20 5.16
C ILE A 54 -8.13 -11.53 3.89
N LYS A 55 -8.02 -12.84 3.60
CA LYS A 55 -7.74 -13.36 2.24
C LYS A 55 -8.89 -12.96 1.32
N CYS A 56 -8.92 -11.73 0.84
CA CYS A 56 -9.99 -11.24 -0.04
C CYS A 56 -9.84 -11.76 -1.48
N GLY A 57 -9.69 -13.07 -1.70
CA GLY A 57 -9.56 -13.66 -3.04
C GLY A 57 -8.44 -13.05 -3.91
N ASP A 58 -8.44 -13.40 -5.20
CA ASP A 58 -7.47 -12.93 -6.19
C ASP A 58 -7.71 -11.45 -6.55
N MET A 59 -7.28 -10.54 -5.68
CA MET A 59 -7.38 -9.12 -5.92
C MET A 59 -6.36 -8.65 -6.95
N ARG A 60 -6.75 -7.73 -7.84
CA ARG A 60 -5.84 -7.11 -8.81
C ARG A 60 -5.39 -5.75 -8.32
N TYR A 61 -4.07 -5.57 -8.19
CA TYR A 61 -3.45 -4.26 -8.04
C TYR A 61 -2.79 -3.91 -9.38
N GLY A 62 -3.25 -2.84 -10.04
CA GLY A 62 -2.84 -2.56 -11.41
C GLY A 62 -3.32 -3.64 -12.40
N CYS A 63 -2.41 -4.21 -13.18
CA CYS A 63 -2.70 -5.23 -14.20
C CYS A 63 -2.40 -6.68 -13.74
N GLN A 64 -1.94 -6.90 -12.51
CA GLN A 64 -1.47 -8.22 -12.05
C GLN A 64 -2.36 -8.80 -10.93
N PRO A 65 -2.62 -10.12 -10.91
CA PRO A 65 -3.29 -10.80 -9.80
C PRO A 65 -2.36 -10.89 -8.58
N TYR A 66 -2.91 -10.72 -7.37
CA TYR A 66 -2.16 -10.68 -6.12
C TYR A 66 -2.81 -11.55 -5.02
N ASP A 67 -2.01 -12.32 -4.28
CA ASP A 67 -2.45 -13.13 -3.13
C ASP A 67 -2.22 -12.35 -1.83
N TYR A 68 -3.31 -12.05 -1.11
CA TYR A 68 -3.26 -11.28 0.13
C TYR A 68 -3.17 -12.20 1.36
N GLU A 69 -2.06 -12.14 2.09
CA GLU A 69 -1.99 -12.71 3.45
C GLU A 69 -2.65 -11.78 4.49
N ASP A 70 -3.09 -12.36 5.60
CA ASP A 70 -3.72 -11.62 6.71
C ASP A 70 -2.76 -10.56 7.28
N GLY A 71 -3.16 -9.27 7.29
CA GLY A 71 -2.37 -8.16 7.84
C GLY A 71 -1.53 -7.42 6.83
N THR A 72 -2.09 -7.26 5.63
CA THR A 72 -1.40 -6.64 4.52
C THR A 72 -1.82 -5.17 4.39
N LEU A 73 -0.84 -4.29 4.27
CA LEU A 73 -1.06 -2.88 3.95
C LEU A 73 -0.94 -2.64 2.44
N VAL A 74 -1.90 -1.88 1.90
CA VAL A 74 -1.94 -1.41 0.51
C VAL A 74 -1.94 0.10 0.51
N PHE A 75 -1.11 0.67 -0.35
CA PHE A 75 -0.94 2.12 -0.49
C PHE A 75 -1.38 2.54 -1.87
N VAL A 76 -2.14 3.63 -1.96
CA VAL A 76 -2.60 4.20 -3.23
C VAL A 76 -2.31 5.69 -3.23
N SER A 77 -1.62 6.16 -4.27
CA SER A 77 -1.36 7.57 -4.50
C SER A 77 -2.36 8.18 -5.49
N PRO A 78 -2.58 9.51 -5.42
CA PRO A 78 -3.38 10.22 -6.42
C PRO A 78 -2.89 9.93 -7.85
N GLY A 79 -3.82 9.60 -8.73
CA GLY A 79 -3.54 9.20 -10.11
C GLY A 79 -3.57 7.69 -10.36
N GLN A 80 -3.61 6.88 -9.30
CA GLN A 80 -3.62 5.41 -9.42
C GLN A 80 -5.04 4.84 -9.49
N VAL A 81 -5.14 3.63 -10.06
CA VAL A 81 -6.38 2.86 -10.12
C VAL A 81 -6.29 1.68 -9.18
N TYR A 82 -7.28 1.56 -8.29
CA TYR A 82 -7.43 0.48 -7.32
C TYR A 82 -8.75 -0.26 -7.55
N GLY A 83 -8.77 -1.58 -7.37
CA GLY A 83 -9.99 -2.36 -7.55
C GLY A 83 -9.97 -3.70 -6.83
N VAL A 84 -11.15 -4.30 -6.75
CA VAL A 84 -11.37 -5.66 -6.27
C VAL A 84 -12.07 -6.42 -7.38
N ASP A 85 -11.54 -7.59 -7.74
CA ASP A 85 -12.22 -8.57 -8.60
C ASP A 85 -12.59 -9.77 -7.72
N SER A 86 -13.81 -9.73 -7.18
CA SER A 86 -14.37 -10.76 -6.34
C SER A 86 -15.03 -11.90 -7.14
N LYS A 87 -14.80 -11.97 -8.46
CA LYS A 87 -15.34 -13.00 -9.37
C LYS A 87 -16.86 -13.20 -9.23
N GLY A 88 -17.59 -12.12 -8.94
CA GLY A 88 -19.04 -12.13 -8.77
C GLY A 88 -19.56 -12.56 -7.40
N VAL A 89 -18.68 -12.86 -6.43
CA VAL A 89 -19.06 -13.18 -5.06
C VAL A 89 -18.88 -11.94 -4.19
N ALA A 90 -19.91 -11.50 -3.47
CA ALA A 90 -19.77 -10.38 -2.53
C ALA A 90 -18.83 -10.78 -1.38
N VAL A 91 -17.81 -9.97 -1.12
CA VAL A 91 -16.84 -10.23 -0.05
C VAL A 91 -17.01 -9.16 1.02
N LYS A 92 -17.16 -9.60 2.28
CA LYS A 92 -17.13 -8.67 3.41
C LYS A 92 -15.69 -8.25 3.66
N PRO A 93 -15.34 -6.97 3.50
CA PRO A 93 -13.99 -6.50 3.80
C PRO A 93 -13.77 -6.49 5.31
N SER A 94 -12.50 -6.49 5.74
CA SER A 94 -12.13 -6.37 7.15
C SER A 94 -10.77 -5.70 7.28
N GLY A 95 -10.65 -4.90 8.33
CA GLY A 95 -9.49 -4.06 8.62
C GLY A 95 -9.87 -2.59 8.61
N TYR A 96 -8.95 -1.74 8.14
CA TYR A 96 -9.10 -0.28 8.22
C TYR A 96 -8.70 0.38 6.90
N GLY A 97 -9.35 1.49 6.57
CA GLY A 97 -8.94 2.37 5.49
C GLY A 97 -8.75 3.78 5.98
N LEU A 98 -7.59 4.38 5.71
CA LEU A 98 -7.39 5.82 5.80
C LEU A 98 -7.37 6.39 4.39
N VAL A 99 -8.15 7.43 4.15
CA VAL A 99 -8.07 8.24 2.93
C VAL A 99 -7.83 9.70 3.30
N PHE A 100 -7.02 10.39 2.51
CA PHE A 100 -6.80 11.81 2.70
C PHE A 100 -6.55 12.56 1.40
N HIS A 101 -7.09 13.76 1.31
CA HIS A 101 -6.92 14.65 0.17
C HIS A 101 -5.52 15.28 0.18
N PRO A 102 -4.87 15.48 -0.98
CA PRO A 102 -3.55 16.13 -1.06
C PRO A 102 -3.49 17.51 -0.37
N ASP A 103 -4.60 18.25 -0.34
CA ASP A 103 -4.68 19.55 0.34
C ASP A 103 -4.53 19.47 1.87
N LEU A 104 -4.76 18.31 2.49
CA LEU A 104 -4.53 18.12 3.92
C LEU A 104 -3.06 18.39 4.26
N ILE A 105 -2.16 17.86 3.44
CA ILE A 105 -0.71 17.88 3.67
C ILE A 105 -0.03 19.07 2.96
N LYS A 106 -0.76 19.84 2.17
CA LYS A 106 -0.21 21.00 1.47
C LYS A 106 0.33 22.02 2.48
N GLY A 107 1.61 22.38 2.32
CA GLY A 107 2.31 23.33 3.19
C GLY A 107 2.77 22.76 4.53
N THR A 108 2.57 21.46 4.80
CA THR A 108 3.03 20.80 6.03
C THR A 108 4.38 20.10 5.81
N HIS A 109 4.97 19.60 6.90
CA HIS A 109 6.19 18.78 6.83
C HIS A 109 5.96 17.47 6.07
N LEU A 110 4.87 16.77 6.38
CA LEU A 110 4.43 15.59 5.64
C LEU A 110 4.29 15.86 4.14
N GLY A 111 3.73 17.02 3.74
CA GLY A 111 3.63 17.38 2.32
C GLY A 111 4.96 17.47 1.59
N LYS A 112 6.05 17.83 2.29
CA LYS A 112 7.40 17.87 1.72
C LYS A 112 8.01 16.47 1.60
N LYS A 113 7.74 15.60 2.58
CA LYS A 113 8.29 14.24 2.67
C LYS A 113 7.46 13.18 1.98
N ILE A 114 6.25 13.48 1.51
CA ILE A 114 5.32 12.46 1.00
C ILE A 114 5.92 11.63 -0.16
N LYS A 115 6.82 12.22 -0.94
CA LYS A 115 7.53 11.58 -2.05
C LYS A 115 8.64 10.63 -1.61
N ASP A 116 9.13 10.77 -0.38
CA ASP A 116 10.18 9.92 0.18
C ASP A 116 9.63 8.55 0.59
N TYR A 117 8.31 8.44 0.76
CA TYR A 117 7.62 7.17 1.02
C TYR A 117 7.45 6.38 -0.29
N THR A 118 8.47 5.60 -0.64
CA THR A 118 8.55 4.88 -1.93
C THR A 118 7.44 3.85 -2.13
N PHE A 119 6.81 3.34 -1.07
CA PHE A 119 5.68 2.41 -1.15
C PHE A 119 4.40 2.99 -1.79
N PHE A 120 4.31 4.31 -2.00
CA PHE A 120 3.24 4.93 -2.81
C PHE A 120 3.55 4.92 -4.32
N SER A 121 4.82 4.77 -4.69
CA SER A 121 5.25 4.69 -6.08
C SER A 121 5.06 3.25 -6.58
N TYR A 122 4.40 3.14 -7.73
CA TYR A 122 3.87 1.92 -8.32
C TYR A 122 4.91 0.78 -8.55
N GLU A 123 6.20 1.06 -8.41
CA GLU A 123 7.28 0.10 -8.66
C GLU A 123 7.35 -1.02 -7.62
N VAL A 124 6.76 -0.82 -6.44
CA VAL A 124 6.77 -1.82 -5.39
C VAL A 124 5.41 -2.51 -5.33
N ASN A 125 5.25 -3.53 -6.17
CA ASN A 125 4.15 -4.49 -6.10
C ASN A 125 4.21 -5.37 -4.83
N GLU A 126 4.75 -4.89 -3.71
CA GLU A 126 4.85 -5.67 -2.48
C GLU A 126 3.92 -5.07 -1.46
N ALA A 127 2.79 -5.73 -1.29
CA ALA A 127 1.90 -5.44 -0.20
C ALA A 127 2.65 -5.67 1.13
N LEU A 128 2.59 -4.69 2.03
CA LEU A 128 3.42 -4.71 3.24
C LEU A 128 2.81 -5.67 4.28
N HIS A 129 3.41 -6.84 4.44
CA HIS A 129 3.02 -7.85 5.43
C HIS A 129 3.44 -7.50 6.88
N LEU A 130 2.47 -7.36 7.77
CA LEU A 130 2.71 -7.00 9.15
C LEU A 130 2.73 -8.21 10.09
N SER A 131 3.67 -8.21 11.03
CA SER A 131 3.56 -9.07 12.21
C SER A 131 2.39 -8.63 13.10
N LYS A 132 1.94 -9.51 14.01
CA LYS A 132 0.86 -9.21 14.96
C LYS A 132 1.13 -7.93 15.79
N LYS A 133 2.38 -7.72 16.20
CA LYS A 133 2.79 -6.55 16.98
C LYS A 133 2.73 -5.28 16.13
N GLU A 134 3.28 -5.31 14.92
CA GLU A 134 3.27 -4.16 13.99
C GLU A 134 1.83 -3.78 13.61
N ARG A 135 0.97 -4.77 13.37
CA ARG A 135 -0.45 -4.55 13.12
C ARG A 135 -1.14 -3.79 14.25
N LYS A 136 -0.88 -4.17 15.51
CA LYS A 136 -1.44 -3.44 16.66
C LYS A 136 -1.02 -1.97 16.65
N THR A 137 0.26 -1.69 16.36
CA THR A 137 0.75 -0.31 16.23
C THR A 137 0.03 0.47 15.13
N ILE A 138 -0.19 -0.14 13.97
CA ILE A 138 -0.90 0.46 12.85
C ILE A 138 -2.37 0.74 13.21
N VAL A 139 -3.07 -0.22 13.83
CA VAL A 139 -4.45 -0.05 14.29
C VAL A 139 -4.56 1.11 15.29
N THR A 140 -3.66 1.20 16.26
CA THR A 140 -3.62 2.33 17.21
C THR A 140 -3.40 3.68 16.51
N CYS A 141 -2.67 3.71 15.39
CA CYS A 141 -2.53 4.95 14.62
C CYS A 141 -3.84 5.32 13.91
N PHE A 142 -4.57 4.36 13.34
CA PHE A 142 -5.90 4.62 12.76
C PHE A 142 -6.88 5.14 13.82
N GLU A 143 -6.93 4.50 14.99
CA GLU A 143 -7.79 4.91 16.11
C GLU A 143 -7.50 6.35 16.55
N LYS A 144 -6.22 6.71 16.72
CA LYS A 144 -5.83 8.09 17.07
C LYS A 144 -6.22 9.13 16.01
N ILE A 145 -6.10 8.79 14.73
CA ILE A 145 -6.53 9.71 13.66
C ILE A 145 -8.05 9.89 13.71
N GLN A 146 -8.79 8.81 13.96
CA GLN A 146 -10.25 8.86 14.10
C GLN A 146 -10.67 9.73 15.30
N GLU A 147 -10.03 9.55 16.46
CA GLU A 147 -10.28 10.37 17.65
C GLU A 147 -10.07 11.87 17.37
N GLU A 148 -9.03 12.24 16.64
CA GLU A 148 -8.78 13.65 16.25
C GLU A 148 -9.79 14.17 15.21
N ILE A 149 -10.36 13.31 14.36
CA ILE A 149 -11.40 13.66 13.39
C ILE A 149 -12.74 13.93 14.08
N GLU A 150 -13.05 13.19 15.14
CA GLU A 150 -14.31 13.30 15.90
C GLU A 150 -14.32 14.47 16.88
N GLN A 151 -13.15 15.02 17.21
CA GLN A 151 -13.05 16.20 18.07
C GLN A 151 -13.58 17.46 17.38
N ASN A 152 -14.01 18.43 18.21
CA ASN A 152 -14.38 19.76 17.72
C ASN A 152 -13.17 20.43 17.06
N ILE A 153 -13.38 20.94 15.84
CA ILE A 153 -12.31 21.59 15.08
C ILE A 153 -11.81 22.82 15.83
N ASP A 154 -10.51 22.83 16.09
CA ASP A 154 -9.78 23.95 16.66
C ASP A 154 -8.54 24.30 15.81
N LYS A 155 -7.75 25.26 16.29
CA LYS A 155 -6.53 25.73 15.60
C LYS A 155 -5.40 24.68 15.55
N HIS A 156 -5.52 23.59 16.30
CA HIS A 156 -4.53 22.52 16.44
C HIS A 156 -4.92 21.24 15.68
N SER A 157 -6.22 21.00 15.45
CA SER A 157 -6.73 19.75 14.83
C SER A 157 -5.99 19.37 13.55
N LYS A 158 -5.80 20.30 12.61
CA LYS A 158 -5.06 20.03 11.36
C LYS A 158 -3.64 19.52 11.62
N THR A 159 -2.93 20.14 12.57
CA THR A 159 -1.56 19.78 12.91
C THR A 159 -1.50 18.38 13.54
N LEU A 160 -2.42 18.08 14.45
CA LEU A 160 -2.48 16.77 15.11
C LEU A 160 -2.85 15.64 14.15
N ILE A 161 -3.86 15.85 13.31
CA ILE A 161 -4.23 14.90 12.24
C ILE A 161 -3.04 14.62 11.33
N VAL A 162 -2.40 15.66 10.80
CA VAL A 162 -1.24 15.50 9.89
C VAL A 162 -0.08 14.79 10.60
N SER A 163 0.18 15.10 11.87
CA SER A 163 1.25 14.45 12.65
C SER A 163 0.97 12.97 12.89
N ASN A 164 -0.29 12.60 13.18
CA ASN A 164 -0.69 11.20 13.33
C ASN A 164 -0.61 10.43 12.00
N VAL A 165 -0.99 11.06 10.87
CA VAL A 165 -0.78 10.47 9.54
C VAL A 165 0.71 10.28 9.24
N GLU A 166 1.55 11.28 9.54
CA GLU A 166 3.00 11.16 9.35
C GLU A 166 3.60 10.05 10.23
N LEU A 167 3.15 9.92 11.48
CA LEU A 167 3.57 8.83 12.37
C LEU A 167 3.20 7.45 11.82
N LEU A 168 1.97 7.29 11.33
CA LEU A 168 1.52 6.07 10.65
C LEU A 168 2.46 5.71 9.48
N LEU A 169 2.71 6.67 8.59
CA LEU A 169 3.56 6.46 7.41
C LEU A 169 5.02 6.15 7.78
N ASN A 170 5.55 6.76 8.85
CA ASN A 170 6.88 6.44 9.37
C ASN A 170 6.96 5.00 9.91
N TYR A 171 5.91 4.51 10.57
CA TYR A 171 5.85 3.09 10.96
C TYR A 171 5.79 2.18 9.73
N CYS A 172 4.97 2.52 8.73
CA CYS A 172 4.92 1.79 7.46
C CYS A 172 6.31 1.71 6.80
N GLN A 173 7.03 2.83 6.68
CA GLN A 173 8.39 2.87 6.15
C GLN A 173 9.34 1.96 6.94
N ARG A 174 9.30 2.03 8.28
CA ARG A 174 10.13 1.17 9.14
C ARG A 174 9.87 -0.32 8.92
N PHE A 175 8.60 -0.72 8.78
CA PHE A 175 8.24 -2.11 8.56
C PHE A 175 8.56 -2.57 7.14
N TYR A 176 8.44 -1.66 6.18
CA TYR A 176 8.82 -1.86 4.80
C TYR A 176 10.33 -2.10 4.68
N ASP A 177 11.16 -1.22 5.25
CA ASP A 177 12.63 -1.36 5.24
C ASP A 177 13.08 -2.69 5.88
N ARG A 178 12.40 -3.14 6.95
CA ARG A 178 12.64 -4.46 7.55
C ARG A 178 12.48 -5.60 6.54
N GLN A 179 11.44 -5.54 5.71
CA GLN A 179 11.19 -6.59 4.70
C GLN A 179 12.27 -6.60 3.63
N PHE A 180 12.76 -5.42 3.22
CA PHE A 180 13.89 -5.31 2.29
C PHE A 180 15.17 -5.87 2.87
N ILE A 181 15.50 -5.57 4.13
CA ILE A 181 16.68 -6.14 4.80
C ILE A 181 16.61 -7.67 4.85
N THR A 182 15.43 -8.23 5.12
CA THR A 182 15.27 -9.69 5.12
C THR A 182 15.34 -10.30 3.72
N ARG A 183 14.84 -9.60 2.68
CA ARG A 183 14.91 -10.04 1.28
C ARG A 183 16.31 -9.88 0.70
N SER A 184 17.08 -8.86 1.08
CA SER A 184 18.46 -8.67 0.64
C SER A 184 19.38 -9.79 1.13
N ASN A 185 19.13 -10.34 2.32
CA ASN A 185 19.86 -11.51 2.82
C ASN A 185 19.52 -12.81 2.09
N VAL A 186 18.33 -12.91 1.48
CA VAL A 186 17.94 -14.04 0.62
C VAL A 186 18.48 -13.84 -0.80
N ASN A 187 18.38 -12.62 -1.33
CA ASN A 187 18.87 -12.26 -2.66
C ASN A 187 20.39 -12.19 -2.74
N SER A 188 21.11 -11.98 -1.63
CA SER A 188 22.58 -12.07 -1.62
C SER A 188 23.08 -13.46 -2.01
N ASP A 189 22.32 -14.52 -1.71
CA ASP A 189 22.66 -15.88 -2.16
C ASP A 189 22.43 -16.04 -3.67
N ILE A 190 21.35 -15.46 -4.22
CA ILE A 190 21.09 -15.47 -5.66
C ILE A 190 22.13 -14.64 -6.42
N LEU A 191 22.43 -13.44 -5.93
CA LEU A 191 23.44 -12.56 -6.51
C LEU A 191 24.83 -13.22 -6.43
N GLY A 192 25.18 -13.83 -5.30
CA GLY A 192 26.43 -14.57 -5.13
C GLY A 192 26.53 -15.80 -6.01
N ARG A 193 25.43 -16.53 -6.23
CA ARG A 193 25.37 -17.65 -7.19
C ARG A 193 25.51 -17.18 -8.63
N PHE A 194 24.89 -16.06 -8.98
CA PHE A 194 24.99 -15.46 -10.31
C PHE A 194 26.41 -14.95 -10.60
N GLU A 195 27.02 -14.24 -9.65
CA GLU A 195 28.42 -13.81 -9.73
C GLU A 195 29.37 -15.00 -9.86
N LYS A 196 29.16 -16.06 -9.07
CA LYS A 196 29.93 -17.30 -9.19
C LYS A 196 29.75 -17.96 -10.56
N LEU A 197 28.52 -18.05 -11.06
CA LEU A 197 28.21 -18.63 -12.37
C LEU A 197 28.89 -17.85 -13.51
N LEU A 198 28.89 -16.51 -13.46
CA LEU A 198 29.61 -15.68 -14.42
C LEU A 198 31.12 -15.84 -14.29
N SER A 199 31.65 -15.84 -13.07
CA SER A 199 33.08 -16.05 -12.81
C SER A 199 33.54 -17.39 -13.36
N ASP A 200 32.81 -18.48 -13.10
CA ASP A 200 33.11 -19.83 -13.60
C ASP A 200 33.02 -19.88 -15.13
N TYR A 201 32.08 -19.15 -15.75
CA TYR A 201 31.94 -19.09 -17.20
C TYR A 201 33.13 -18.40 -17.87
N PHE A 202 33.56 -17.25 -17.36
CA PHE A 202 34.68 -16.49 -17.92
C PHE A 202 36.06 -17.03 -17.55
N GLN A 203 36.19 -17.76 -16.44
CA GLN A 203 37.42 -18.48 -16.09
C GLN A 203 37.57 -19.80 -16.85
N SER A 204 36.48 -20.32 -17.43
CA SER A 204 36.53 -21.46 -18.34
C SER A 204 36.74 -21.02 -19.79
N ASP A 205 37.19 -21.93 -20.65
CA ASP A 205 37.28 -21.67 -22.09
C ASP A 205 35.90 -21.51 -22.78
N LYS A 206 34.79 -21.60 -22.03
CA LYS A 206 33.44 -21.45 -22.58
C LYS A 206 33.21 -20.07 -23.19
N ALA A 207 33.79 -19.01 -22.62
CA ALA A 207 33.67 -17.67 -23.21
C ALA A 207 34.34 -17.57 -24.59
N LEU A 208 35.42 -18.33 -24.82
CA LEU A 208 36.14 -18.40 -26.09
C LEU A 208 35.38 -19.24 -27.13
N VAL A 209 34.66 -20.28 -26.70
CA VAL A 209 33.96 -21.23 -27.59
C VAL A 209 32.51 -20.83 -27.86
N LEU A 210 31.81 -20.29 -26.85
CA LEU A 210 30.36 -20.05 -26.87
C LEU A 210 29.99 -18.56 -26.83
N GLY A 211 30.96 -17.66 -26.67
CA GLY A 211 30.72 -16.21 -26.61
C GLY A 211 30.20 -15.76 -25.25
N LEU A 212 29.30 -14.76 -25.21
CA LEU A 212 28.73 -14.26 -23.96
C LEU A 212 27.66 -15.22 -23.41
N PRO A 213 27.51 -15.33 -22.07
CA PRO A 213 26.48 -16.18 -21.49
C PRO A 213 25.09 -15.69 -21.90
N SER A 214 24.29 -16.61 -22.44
CA SER A 214 22.90 -16.34 -22.86
C SER A 214 21.95 -16.36 -21.66
N VAL A 215 20.75 -15.77 -21.81
CA VAL A 215 19.71 -15.81 -20.78
C VAL A 215 19.37 -17.24 -20.37
N THR A 216 19.37 -18.19 -21.31
CA THR A 216 19.23 -19.63 -21.07
C THR A 216 20.35 -20.27 -20.27
N TYR A 217 21.56 -19.69 -20.27
CA TYR A 217 22.68 -20.14 -19.46
C TYR A 217 22.63 -19.59 -18.02
N SER A 218 21.91 -18.48 -17.83
CA SER A 218 21.77 -17.75 -16.57
C SER A 218 20.44 -18.01 -15.85
N ALA A 219 19.61 -18.92 -16.38
CA ALA A 219 18.31 -19.30 -15.83
C ALA A 219 18.39 -20.46 -14.84
#